data_AF-A0A3L7WWS0-F1
#
_entry.id   AF-A0A3L7WWS0-F1
#
_cell.length_a   1.000
_cell.length_b   1.000
_cell.length_c   1.000
_cell.angle_alpha   90.00
_cell.angle_beta   90.00
_cell.angle_gamma   90.00
#
_symmetry.space_group_name_H-M   'P 1'
#
loop_
_entity.id
_entity.type
_entity.pdbx_description
1 polymer ?
#
loop_
_entity_poly.entity_id
_entity_poly.type
_entity_poly.pdbx_seq_one_letter_code
_entity_poly.pdbx_strand_id
1 'polypeptide(L)' 'MPTVAAFHQVNEAEKPGPKRMHHTNDACAEGIKIARSERVEGTGGFRRCVDCSRQDEIDALRSAAASGTR' A
#
# COMPACT_ATOMS: atom_id res chain seq x y z
N MET A 1 8.15 -3.40 -6.20
CA MET A 1 8.60 -3.66 -4.81
C MET A 1 7.80 -4.84 -4.27
N PRO A 2 8.26 -5.58 -3.24
CA PRO A 2 7.46 -6.69 -2.73
C PRO A 2 6.11 -6.16 -2.22
N THR A 3 5.03 -6.60 -2.86
CA THR A 3 3.67 -6.38 -2.35
C THR A 3 3.53 -7.19 -1.07
N VAL A 4 3.09 -6.52 0.00
CA VAL A 4 2.79 -7.13 1.29
C VAL A 4 1.28 -7.17 1.53
N ALA A 5 0.86 -7.91 2.56
CA ALA A 5 -0.52 -7.88 3.02
C ALA A 5 -0.95 -6.43 3.30
N ALA A 6 -2.20 -6.09 2.96
CA ALA A 6 -2.73 -4.76 3.20
C ALA A 6 -2.64 -4.41 4.70
N PHE A 7 -2.24 -3.18 5.02
CA PHE A 7 -2.19 -2.68 6.38
C PHE A 7 -2.51 -1.18 6.45
N HIS A 8 -2.97 -0.71 7.60
CA HIS A 8 -3.22 0.71 7.87
C HIS A 8 -2.77 1.05 9.30
N GLN A 9 -2.70 2.32 9.64
CA GLN A 9 -2.38 2.72 11.02
C GLN A 9 -3.59 2.48 11.94
N VAL A 10 -3.36 2.15 13.20
CA VAL A 10 -4.44 1.91 14.19
C VAL A 10 -5.39 3.10 14.32
N ASN A 11 -4.87 4.33 14.23
CA ASN A 11 -5.64 5.57 14.31
C ASN A 11 -5.94 6.18 12.93
N GLU A 12 -5.95 5.37 11.86
CA GLU A 12 -6.22 5.85 10.50
C GLU A 12 -7.57 6.59 10.41
N ALA A 13 -8.57 6.15 11.18
CA ALA A 13 -9.89 6.78 11.25
C ALA A 13 -9.86 8.22 11.79
N GLU A 14 -8.87 8.57 12.60
CA GLU A 14 -8.70 9.92 13.17
C GLU A 14 -8.18 10.92 12.14
N LYS A 15 -7.56 10.44 11.05
CA LYS A 15 -7.09 11.31 9.98
C LYS A 15 -8.27 11.95 9.23
N PRO A 16 -8.09 13.15 8.64
CA PRO A 16 -9.08 13.73 7.73
C PRO A 16 -9.44 12.73 6.63
N GLY A 17 -10.73 12.60 6.30
CA GLY A 17 -11.25 11.65 5.31
C GLY A 17 -10.39 11.40 4.06
N PRO A 18 -9.90 12.44 3.34
CA PRO A 18 -9.06 12.25 2.15
C PRO A 18 -7.65 11.71 2.43
N LYS A 19 -7.19 11.74 3.68
CA LYS A 19 -5.89 11.22 4.13
C LYS A 19 -5.97 9.84 4.76
N ARG A 20 -7.17 9.25 4.89
CA ARG A 20 -7.35 7.90 5.42
C ARG A 20 -6.99 6.88 4.35
N MET A 21 -5.87 6.20 4.54
CA MET A 21 -5.31 5.28 3.54
C MET A 21 -4.88 3.95 4.13
N HIS A 22 -4.87 2.90 3.31
CA HIS A 22 -4.17 1.65 3.57
C HIS A 22 -3.00 1.48 2.60
N HIS A 23 -2.01 0.70 3.01
CA HIS A 23 -0.79 0.42 2.27
C HIS A 23 -0.71 -1.08 1.96
N THR A 24 -0.19 -1.41 0.78
CA THR A 24 0.06 -2.78 0.30
C THR A 24 1.55 -3.00 0.02
N ASN A 25 2.39 -2.04 0.40
CA ASN A 25 3.82 -2.03 0.16
C ASN A 25 4.51 -1.51 1.41
N ASP A 26 5.35 -2.34 2.03
CA ASP A 26 6.10 -1.97 3.24
C ASP A 26 7.28 -1.04 2.95
N ALA A 27 7.66 -0.87 1.68
CA ALA A 27 8.62 0.12 1.20
C ALA A 27 7.97 1.48 0.86
N CYS A 28 6.65 1.63 1.04
CA CYS A 28 5.98 2.92 0.86
C CYS A 28 6.50 3.94 1.89
N ALA A 29 6.87 5.15 1.46
CA ALA A 29 7.45 6.16 2.35
C ALA A 29 6.53 6.54 3.53
N GLU A 30 5.22 6.49 3.36
CA GLU A 30 4.24 6.66 4.44
C GLU A 30 4.06 5.38 5.26
N GLY A 31 3.98 4.21 4.61
CA GLY A 31 3.85 2.92 5.27
C GLY A 31 5.04 2.57 6.18
N ILE A 32 6.27 2.96 5.79
CA ILE A 32 7.49 2.80 6.60
C ILE A 32 7.40 3.59 7.91
N LYS A 33 6.75 4.76 7.90
CA LYS A 33 6.59 5.61 9.09
C LYS A 33 5.63 5.01 10.11
N ILE A 34 4.76 4.08 9.69
CA ILE A 34 3.85 3.37 10.59
C ILE A 34 4.63 2.24 11.27
N ALA A 35 4.86 2.40 12.57
CA ALA A 35 5.51 1.39 13.40
C ALA A 35 4.72 0.07 13.35
N ARG A 36 5.40 -1.08 13.39
CA ARG A 36 4.74 -2.40 13.31
C ARG A 36 3.66 -2.61 14.38
N SER A 37 3.86 -2.06 15.59
CA SER A 37 2.88 -2.08 16.68
C SER A 37 1.63 -1.25 16.41
N GLU A 38 1.69 -0.31 15.48
CA GLU A 38 0.57 0.53 15.06
C GLU A 38 -0.07 0.04 13.75
N ARG A 39 0.45 -1.04 13.15
CA ARG A 39 -0.11 -1.61 11.93
C ARG A 39 -1.28 -2.51 12.27
N VAL A 40 -2.41 -2.23 11.64
CA VAL A 40 -3.58 -3.09 11.64
C VAL A 40 -3.66 -3.76 10.28
N GLU A 41 -3.77 -5.08 10.27
CA GLU A 41 -3.89 -5.86 9.03
C GLU A 41 -5.25 -5.60 8.35
N GLY A 42 -5.24 -5.68 7.03
CA GLY A 42 -6.39 -5.43 6.17
C GLY A 42 -6.52 -3.97 5.74
N THR A 43 -7.59 -3.70 4.98
CA THR A 43 -7.83 -2.40 4.35
C THR A 43 -8.57 -1.42 5.24
N GLY A 44 -9.26 -1.90 6.29
CA GLY A 44 -10.10 -1.07 7.16
C GLY A 44 -11.23 -0.30 6.44
N GLY A 45 -11.52 -0.64 5.18
CA GLY A 45 -12.40 0.16 4.31
C GLY A 45 -11.78 1.50 3.86
N PHE A 46 -10.51 1.76 4.16
CA PHE A 46 -9.81 2.97 3.76
C PHE A 46 -9.37 2.89 2.31
N ARG A 47 -9.19 4.05 1.68
CA ARG A 47 -8.70 4.10 0.29
C ARG A 47 -7.28 3.56 0.21
N ARG A 48 -6.89 3.00 -0.92
CA ARG A 48 -5.49 2.60 -1.10
C ARG A 48 -4.62 3.85 -1.24
N CYS A 49 -3.44 3.83 -0.64
CA CYS A 49 -2.43 4.86 -0.81
C CYS A 49 -2.09 5.03 -2.30
N VAL A 50 -1.93 6.29 -2.74
CA VAL A 50 -1.64 6.63 -4.15
C VAL A 50 -0.32 6.02 -4.60
N ASP A 51 0.71 6.08 -3.76
CA ASP A 51 2.02 5.52 -4.09
C ASP A 51 2.02 4.00 -4.12
N CYS A 52 1.25 3.36 -3.23
CA CYS A 52 1.05 1.90 -3.29
C CYS A 52 0.31 1.50 -4.57
N SER A 53 -0.73 2.24 -4.96
CA SER A 53 -1.48 1.99 -6.20
C SER A 53 -0.58 2.12 -7.44
N ARG A 54 0.23 3.18 -7.50
CA ARG A 54 1.17 3.40 -8.60
C ARG A 54 2.25 2.33 -8.66
N GLN A 55 2.76 1.88 -7.51
CA GLN A 55 3.78 0.85 -7.47
C GLN A 55 3.24 -0.49 -7.98
N ASP A 56 2.02 -0.85 -7.59
CA ASP A 56 1.33 -2.05 -8.09
C ASP A 56 1.15 -1.99 -9.63
N GLU A 57 0.76 -0.83 -10.17
CA GLU A 57 0.67 -0.61 -11.62
C GLU A 57 2.01 -0.79 -12.33
N ILE A 58 3.09 -0.20 -11.79
CA ILE A 58 4.45 -0.36 -12.33
C ILE A 58 4.87 -1.83 -12.30
N ASP A 59 4.59 -2.54 -11.21
CA ASP A 59 4.96 -3.94 -11.06
C ASP A 59 4.13 -4.86 -11.99
N ALA A 60 2.86 -4.54 -12.22
CA ALA A 60 2.02 -5.20 -13.22
C ALA A 60 2.56 -4.98 -14.64
N LEU A 61 2.95 -3.75 -15.00
CA LEU A 61 3.56 -3.43 -16.29
C LEU A 61 4.89 -4.16 -16.49
N ARG A 62 5.74 -4.23 -15.45
CA ARG A 62 7.00 -5.00 -15.48
C ARG A 62 6.75 -6.49 -15.69
N SER A 63 5.75 -7.04 -15.01
CA SER A 63 5.37 -8.45 -15.13
C SER A 63 4.87 -8.77 -16.54
N ALA A 64 4.06 -7.89 -17.14
CA ALA A 64 3.61 -8.01 -18.52
C ALA A 64 4.78 -7.97 -19.53
N ALA A 65 5.73 -7.04 -19.35
CA ALA A 65 6.91 -6.94 -20.20
C ALA A 65 7.81 -8.19 -20.11
N ALA A 66 7.95 -8.77 -18.93
CA ALA A 66 8.71 -10.02 -18.73
C ALA A 66 8.01 -11.26 -19.32
N SER A 67 6.69 -11.20 -19.53
CA SER A 67 5.89 -12.31 -20.07
C SER A 67 5.79 -12.30 -21.61
N GLY A 68 6.24 -11.24 -22.27
CA GLY A 68 6.13 -11.03 -23.72
C GLY A 68 7.24 -11.68 -24.57
N THR A 69 8.18 -12.40 -23.97
CA THR A 69 9.24 -13.14 -24.67
C THR A 69 8.77 -14.56 -25.00
N ARG A 70 7.91 -14.70 -26.02
CA ARG A 70 7.68 -15.97 -26.74
C ARG A 70 7.44 -15.71 -28.21
#